data_AF-A0A3D8K6B8-F1
#
_entry.id   AF-A0A3D8K6B8-F1
#
_cell.length_a   1.000
_cell.length_b   1.000
_cell.length_c   1.000
_cell.angle_alpha   90.00
_cell.angle_beta   90.00
_cell.angle_gamma   90.00
#
_symmetry.space_group_name_H-M   'P 1'
#
loop_
_entity.id
_entity.type
_entity.pdbx_description
1 polymer ?
#
loop_
_entity_poly.entity_id
_entity_poly.type
_entity_poly.pdbx_seq_one_letter_code
_entity_poly.pdbx_strand_id
1 'polypeptide(L)'
;MNPKVLTGAGLGLRGPHAAAVLAHLPAVGWWEAHSENYFGGGEPIAALEQVRARYPVSLHGVGLGLGSVEAPDAEHLKQLKALVERIEPVLVSEHLCWNRAGERCFNDLLPVPRVEGAFEVVARHIDAVQNGLGRPILIENVSAYVAFDEQMCTEAEMLAELVARTGCGVLLDLNNLHVNALNLGIDPFAELARLPRHCVGEMHVAGFEWLDDVAIDTHGAPVSEAVWTLLDAAIERFGPTAVLLERDTNLPPLDALLREYAQLEERVLSAAARARMANLAVAEAAPC
;
A
#
# COMPACT_ATOMS: atom_id res chain seq x y z
N MET A 1 7.69 -24.83 -0.73
CA MET A 1 8.15 -23.78 0.20
C MET A 1 6.90 -23.02 0.63
N ASN A 2 6.67 -22.84 1.93
CA ASN A 2 5.54 -22.01 2.37
C ASN A 2 5.70 -20.62 1.75
N PRO A 3 4.64 -20.03 1.16
CA PRO A 3 4.71 -18.65 0.72
C PRO A 3 5.15 -17.81 1.92
N LYS A 4 6.22 -17.02 1.76
CA LYS A 4 6.59 -16.03 2.77
C LYS A 4 5.40 -15.10 2.90
N VAL A 5 4.86 -14.93 4.10
CA VAL A 5 3.82 -13.94 4.40
C VAL A 5 4.52 -12.78 5.09
N LEU A 6 4.34 -11.56 4.60
CA LEU A 6 4.77 -10.37 5.33
C LEU A 6 3.85 -10.17 6.52
N THR A 7 4.44 -9.91 7.69
CA THR A 7 3.72 -9.63 8.93
C THR A 7 4.52 -8.65 9.76
N GLY A 8 3.87 -7.87 10.60
CA GLY A 8 4.55 -6.91 11.46
C GLY A 8 4.88 -5.60 10.74
N ALA A 9 5.71 -4.78 11.39
CA ALA A 9 6.08 -3.47 10.87
C ALA A 9 7.16 -3.56 9.77
N GLY A 10 7.01 -2.72 8.75
CA GLY A 10 7.99 -2.48 7.69
C GLY A 10 8.30 -1.00 7.55
N LEU A 11 9.29 -0.68 6.71
CA LEU A 11 9.69 0.69 6.41
C LEU A 11 9.94 0.89 4.92
N GLY A 12 9.54 2.04 4.38
CA GLY A 12 9.86 2.42 3.01
C GLY A 12 11.38 2.57 2.80
N LEU A 13 11.93 1.86 1.82
CA LEU A 13 13.32 2.01 1.40
C LEU A 13 13.42 3.08 0.31
N ARG A 14 13.92 4.25 0.69
CA ARG A 14 14.21 5.35 -0.26
C ARG A 14 15.69 5.43 -0.56
N GLY A 15 16.02 5.86 -1.79
CA GLY A 15 17.39 5.90 -2.31
C GLY A 15 18.44 6.50 -1.36
N PRO A 16 18.19 7.66 -0.72
CA PRO A 16 19.13 8.27 0.21
C PRO A 16 19.51 7.41 1.43
N HIS A 17 18.70 6.42 1.80
CA HIS A 17 18.95 5.54 2.95
C HIS A 17 19.60 4.21 2.58
N ALA A 18 19.63 3.81 1.31
CA ALA A 18 20.06 2.48 0.89
C ALA A 18 21.48 2.11 1.36
N ALA A 19 22.44 3.03 1.23
CA ALA A 19 23.82 2.81 1.68
C ALA A 19 23.91 2.61 3.21
N ALA A 20 23.17 3.40 3.99
CA ALA A 20 23.14 3.28 5.44
C ALA A 20 22.46 1.99 5.90
N VAL A 21 21.38 1.58 5.24
CA VAL A 21 20.71 0.29 5.49
C VAL A 21 21.67 -0.88 5.26
N LEU A 22 22.42 -0.87 4.15
CA LEU A 22 23.39 -1.93 3.86
C LEU A 22 24.59 -1.94 4.81
N ALA A 23 25.02 -0.77 5.28
CA ALA A 23 26.13 -0.65 6.22
C ALA A 23 25.77 -1.10 7.64
N HIS A 24 24.55 -0.80 8.09
CA HIS A 24 24.15 -0.96 9.49
C HIS A 24 23.18 -2.09 9.75
N LEU A 25 22.48 -2.57 8.72
CA LEU A 25 21.48 -3.64 8.80
C LEU A 25 20.54 -3.45 10.00
N PRO A 26 19.77 -2.34 10.05
CA PRO A 26 18.90 -2.06 11.17
C PRO A 26 17.84 -3.14 11.34
N ALA A 27 17.31 -3.28 12.56
CA ALA A 27 16.27 -4.25 12.91
C ALA A 27 14.90 -3.79 12.39
N VAL A 28 14.72 -3.80 11.07
CA VAL A 28 13.45 -3.54 10.38
C VAL A 28 12.89 -4.88 9.89
N GLY A 29 11.59 -5.12 10.10
CA GLY A 29 10.95 -6.39 9.76
C GLY A 29 10.98 -6.71 8.26
N TRP A 30 10.77 -5.70 7.42
CA TRP A 30 10.78 -5.79 5.96
C TRP A 30 10.82 -4.39 5.33
N TRP A 31 11.21 -4.33 4.06
CA TRP A 31 11.33 -3.08 3.31
C TRP A 31 10.38 -3.04 2.12
N GLU A 32 9.79 -1.88 1.86
CA GLU A 32 9.10 -1.64 0.58
C GLU A 32 9.96 -0.79 -0.35
N ALA A 33 9.91 -1.07 -1.65
CA ALA A 33 10.58 -0.26 -2.65
C ALA A 33 9.65 0.08 -3.83
N HIS A 34 9.68 1.33 -4.30
CA HIS A 34 8.92 1.72 -5.50
C HIS A 34 9.55 1.12 -6.75
N SER A 35 8.78 0.37 -7.52
CA SER A 35 9.23 -0.45 -8.64
C SER A 35 9.98 0.35 -9.70
N GLU A 36 9.43 1.51 -10.06
CA GLU A 36 9.88 2.39 -11.15
C GLU A 36 11.30 2.93 -10.90
N ASN A 37 11.70 3.07 -9.63
CA ASN A 37 13.05 3.52 -9.26
C ASN A 37 14.16 2.54 -9.66
N TYR A 38 13.81 1.32 -10.08
CA TYR A 38 14.76 0.25 -10.36
C TYR A 38 14.77 -0.22 -11.82
N PHE A 39 13.90 0.33 -12.68
CA PHE A 39 13.85 -0.06 -14.10
C PHE A 39 15.11 0.36 -14.89
N GLY A 40 15.80 1.41 -14.44
CA GLY A 40 17.02 1.93 -15.09
C GLY A 40 18.29 1.08 -14.88
N GLY A 41 18.24 0.05 -14.03
CA GLY A 41 19.40 -0.78 -13.71
C GLY A 41 20.47 -0.07 -12.85
N GLY A 42 21.71 -0.56 -12.89
CA GLY A 42 22.85 0.07 -12.21
C GLY A 42 22.92 -0.17 -10.69
N GLU A 43 23.43 0.82 -9.96
CA GLU A 43 23.63 0.75 -8.51
C GLU A 43 22.32 0.58 -7.71
N PRO A 44 21.19 1.25 -8.02
CA PRO A 44 19.96 1.10 -7.25
C PRO A 44 19.47 -0.34 -7.17
N ILE A 45 19.42 -1.05 -8.31
CA ILE A 45 18.97 -2.44 -8.32
C ILE A 45 19.97 -3.37 -7.62
N ALA A 46 21.27 -3.12 -7.76
CA ALA A 46 22.31 -3.89 -7.07
C ALA A 46 22.24 -3.70 -5.54
N ALA A 47 21.87 -2.50 -5.07
CA ALA A 47 21.62 -2.24 -3.66
C ALA A 47 20.35 -2.97 -3.18
N LEU A 48 19.26 -2.92 -3.95
CA LEU A 48 18.02 -3.62 -3.61
C LEU A 48 18.20 -5.14 -3.53
N GLU A 49 18.99 -5.75 -4.43
CA GLU A 49 19.34 -7.16 -4.37
C GLU A 49 20.08 -7.52 -3.06
N GLN A 50 21.00 -6.67 -2.63
CA GLN A 50 21.73 -6.85 -1.37
C GLN A 50 20.81 -6.71 -0.16
N VAL A 51 19.87 -5.74 -0.18
CA VAL A 51 18.84 -5.61 0.86
C VAL A 51 17.97 -6.86 0.89
N ARG A 52 17.46 -7.29 -0.26
CA ARG A 52 16.60 -8.48 -0.39
C ARG A 52 17.28 -9.78 0.06
N ALA A 53 18.60 -9.87 -0.03
CA ALA A 53 19.35 -11.01 0.49
C ALA A 53 19.32 -11.09 2.04
N ARG A 54 18.97 -9.99 2.72
CA ARG A 54 18.93 -9.89 4.19
C ARG A 54 17.53 -9.67 4.75
N TYR A 55 16.64 -9.05 3.98
CA TYR A 55 15.30 -8.69 4.39
C TYR A 55 14.24 -9.21 3.41
N PRO A 56 13.02 -9.50 3.89
CA PRO A 56 11.85 -9.53 3.01
C PRO A 56 11.65 -8.16 2.35
N VAL A 57 11.15 -8.16 1.12
CA VAL A 57 10.86 -6.95 0.35
C VAL A 57 9.48 -7.03 -0.28
N SER A 58 8.70 -5.95 -0.22
CA SER A 58 7.56 -5.71 -1.13
C SER A 58 7.97 -4.73 -2.23
N LEU A 59 7.33 -4.87 -3.39
CA LEU A 59 7.43 -3.89 -4.47
C LEU A 59 6.10 -3.18 -4.61
N HIS A 60 6.14 -1.85 -4.64
CA HIS A 60 4.98 -1.01 -4.81
C HIS A 60 5.10 -0.20 -6.10
N GLY A 61 4.04 -0.15 -6.90
CA GLY A 61 4.00 0.54 -8.19
C GLY A 61 3.31 1.90 -8.09
N VAL A 62 3.81 2.87 -8.84
CA VAL A 62 3.25 4.24 -8.91
C VAL A 62 2.99 4.69 -10.36
N GLY A 63 3.08 3.77 -11.33
CA GLY A 63 3.21 4.12 -12.74
C GLY A 63 2.25 3.42 -13.70
N LEU A 64 1.56 2.34 -13.30
CA LEU A 64 0.73 1.56 -14.22
C LEU A 64 -0.59 2.26 -14.60
N GLY A 65 -1.16 3.07 -13.69
CA GLY A 65 -2.40 3.80 -13.94
C GLY A 65 -3.58 2.87 -14.28
N LEU A 66 -3.88 1.90 -13.42
CA LEU A 66 -4.84 0.82 -13.69
C LEU A 66 -6.26 1.30 -14.02
N GLY A 67 -6.62 2.51 -13.59
CA GLY A 67 -7.89 3.16 -13.91
C GLY A 67 -7.90 4.04 -15.17
N SER A 68 -6.78 4.13 -15.90
CA SER A 68 -6.77 4.80 -17.20
C SER A 68 -7.60 4.03 -18.23
N VAL A 69 -8.07 4.72 -19.29
CA VAL A 69 -8.88 4.09 -20.35
C VAL A 69 -8.02 3.17 -21.21
N GLU A 70 -6.82 3.61 -21.52
CA GLU A 70 -5.82 2.84 -22.23
C GLU A 70 -5.31 1.67 -21.38
N ALA A 71 -4.95 0.57 -22.03
CA ALA A 71 -4.36 -0.58 -21.36
C ALA A 71 -3.00 -0.24 -20.72
N PRO A 72 -2.60 -0.95 -19.65
CA PRO A 72 -1.28 -0.79 -19.07
C PRO A 72 -0.16 -0.90 -20.12
N ASP A 73 0.85 -0.03 -20.01
CA ASP A 73 1.94 0.01 -20.96
C ASP A 73 2.73 -1.32 -20.98
N ALA A 74 2.91 -1.88 -22.18
CA ALA A 74 3.49 -3.20 -22.33
C ALA A 74 4.99 -3.25 -21.98
N GLU A 75 5.74 -2.17 -22.21
CA GLU A 75 7.15 -2.11 -21.84
C GLU A 75 7.29 -1.92 -20.32
N HIS A 76 6.44 -1.09 -19.70
CA HIS A 76 6.36 -0.97 -18.24
C HIS A 76 6.08 -2.34 -17.61
N LEU A 77 5.06 -3.07 -18.06
CA LEU A 77 4.72 -4.39 -17.51
C LEU A 77 5.87 -5.39 -17.67
N LYS A 78 6.62 -5.33 -18.78
CA LYS A 78 7.81 -6.15 -19.00
C LYS A 78 8.95 -5.78 -18.05
N GLN A 79 9.17 -4.49 -17.78
CA GLN A 79 10.16 -4.02 -16.80
C GLN A 79 9.78 -4.45 -15.38
N LEU A 80 8.50 -4.29 -14.99
CA LEU A 80 7.99 -4.76 -13.71
C LEU A 80 8.15 -6.27 -13.56
N LYS A 81 7.80 -7.06 -14.59
CA LYS A 81 8.00 -8.51 -14.59
C LYS A 81 9.46 -8.88 -14.36
N ALA A 82 10.38 -8.26 -15.10
CA ALA A 82 11.82 -8.51 -14.95
C ALA A 82 12.31 -8.15 -13.54
N LEU A 83 11.79 -7.07 -12.94
CA LEU A 83 12.11 -6.68 -11.57
C LEU A 83 11.57 -7.70 -10.55
N VAL A 84 10.32 -8.14 -10.70
CA VAL A 84 9.69 -9.15 -9.83
C VAL A 84 10.44 -10.49 -9.90
N GLU A 85 10.83 -10.94 -11.09
CA GLU A 85 11.63 -12.16 -11.28
C GLU A 85 13.03 -12.03 -10.64
N ARG A 86 13.62 -10.84 -10.68
CA ARG A 86 14.96 -10.58 -10.15
C ARG A 86 15.00 -10.46 -8.63
N ILE A 87 14.03 -9.74 -8.06
CA ILE A 87 13.97 -9.45 -6.61
C ILE A 87 13.23 -10.54 -5.84
N GLU A 88 12.33 -11.30 -6.49
CA GLU A 88 11.45 -12.26 -5.84
C GLU A 88 10.78 -11.64 -4.58
N PRO A 89 10.03 -10.54 -4.75
CA PRO A 89 9.41 -9.85 -3.63
C PRO A 89 8.27 -10.68 -3.04
N VAL A 90 7.99 -10.44 -1.75
CA VAL A 90 6.91 -11.13 -1.05
C VAL A 90 5.55 -10.63 -1.52
N LEU A 91 5.39 -9.31 -1.67
CA LEU A 91 4.17 -8.66 -2.16
C LEU A 91 4.50 -7.77 -3.36
N VAL A 92 3.50 -7.58 -4.22
CA VAL A 92 3.51 -6.60 -5.32
C VAL A 92 2.20 -5.84 -5.23
N SER A 93 2.26 -4.50 -5.18
CA SER A 93 1.09 -3.63 -5.07
C SER A 93 1.12 -2.52 -6.13
N GLU A 94 -0.03 -1.91 -6.39
CA GLU A 94 -0.20 -0.80 -7.33
C GLU A 94 -1.45 0.02 -6.94
N HIS A 95 -1.50 1.28 -7.35
CA HIS A 95 -2.57 2.19 -7.02
C HIS A 95 -3.85 2.00 -7.87
N LEU A 96 -5.01 2.20 -7.24
CA LEU A 96 -6.29 2.42 -7.92
C LEU A 96 -6.35 3.86 -8.46
N CYS A 97 -5.47 4.20 -9.39
CA CYS A 97 -5.40 5.52 -9.98
C CYS A 97 -5.49 5.47 -11.50
N TRP A 98 -5.80 6.62 -12.10
CA TRP A 98 -5.49 6.89 -13.50
C TRP A 98 -4.42 7.98 -13.57
N ASN A 99 -3.50 7.84 -14.51
CA ASN A 99 -2.42 8.81 -14.71
C ASN A 99 -2.16 9.06 -16.20
N ARG A 100 -3.01 8.54 -17.09
CA ARG A 100 -2.95 8.73 -18.54
C ARG A 100 -4.31 9.06 -19.13
N ALA A 101 -4.28 9.92 -20.14
CA ALA A 101 -5.40 10.19 -21.02
C ALA A 101 -4.88 10.59 -22.41
N GLY A 102 -5.03 9.71 -23.40
CA GLY A 102 -4.41 9.87 -24.71
C GLY A 102 -2.89 9.94 -24.62
N GLU A 103 -2.28 10.98 -25.18
CA GLU A 103 -0.82 11.19 -25.15
C GLU A 103 -0.31 11.83 -23.84
N ARG A 104 -1.20 12.19 -22.92
CA ARG A 104 -0.82 12.86 -21.67
C ARG A 104 -0.55 11.84 -20.57
N CYS A 105 0.55 12.06 -19.85
CA CYS A 105 0.88 11.37 -18.62
C CYS A 105 0.91 12.40 -17.48
N PHE A 106 0.28 12.07 -16.36
CA PHE A 106 0.28 12.84 -15.14
C PHE A 106 1.23 12.18 -14.13
N ASN A 107 1.88 12.98 -13.31
CA ASN A 107 2.66 12.47 -12.18
C ASN A 107 1.77 12.18 -10.97
N ASP A 108 0.60 12.81 -10.92
CA ASP A 108 -0.37 12.64 -9.84
C ASP A 108 -1.17 11.35 -10.03
N LEU A 109 -1.49 10.71 -8.90
CA LEU A 109 -2.33 9.53 -8.82
C LEU A 109 -3.79 9.97 -8.75
N LEU A 110 -4.43 10.14 -9.91
CA LEU A 110 -5.77 10.73 -9.95
C LEU A 110 -6.84 9.68 -9.56
N PRO A 111 -7.87 10.06 -8.79
CA PRO A 111 -8.91 9.16 -8.35
C PRO A 111 -9.74 8.66 -9.53
N VAL A 112 -10.01 7.36 -9.58
CA VAL A 112 -10.82 6.74 -10.63
C VAL A 112 -12.29 7.15 -10.47
N PRO A 113 -12.95 7.70 -11.50
CA PRO A 113 -14.39 7.94 -11.47
C PRO A 113 -15.16 6.62 -11.31
N ARG A 114 -16.01 6.48 -10.29
CA ARG A 114 -16.76 5.24 -10.02
C ARG A 114 -18.12 5.26 -10.73
N VAL A 115 -18.05 5.29 -12.05
CA VAL A 115 -19.18 5.35 -12.97
C VAL A 115 -19.34 4.03 -13.74
N GLU A 116 -20.42 3.91 -14.51
CA GLU A 116 -20.71 2.72 -15.32
C GLU A 116 -19.54 2.41 -16.28
N GLY A 117 -19.10 1.15 -16.31
CA GLY A 117 -17.98 0.69 -17.14
C GLY A 117 -16.58 0.86 -16.54
N ALA A 118 -16.41 1.69 -15.49
CA ALA A 118 -15.10 1.90 -14.87
C ALA A 118 -14.56 0.63 -14.20
N PHE A 119 -15.43 -0.13 -13.54
CA PHE A 119 -15.07 -1.41 -12.91
C PHE A 119 -14.53 -2.41 -13.92
N GLU A 120 -15.19 -2.55 -15.07
CA GLU A 120 -14.80 -3.48 -16.13
C GLU A 120 -13.43 -3.13 -16.72
N VAL A 121 -13.13 -1.84 -16.89
CA VAL A 121 -11.82 -1.37 -17.36
C VAL A 121 -10.74 -1.73 -16.34
N VAL A 122 -10.93 -1.34 -15.08
CA VAL A 122 -9.94 -1.57 -14.02
C VAL A 122 -9.73 -3.06 -13.78
N ALA A 123 -10.80 -3.86 -13.72
CA ALA A 123 -10.71 -5.31 -13.52
C ALA A 123 -9.90 -5.97 -14.65
N ARG A 124 -10.14 -5.58 -15.91
CA ARG A 124 -9.37 -6.08 -17.06
C ARG A 124 -7.89 -5.71 -16.96
N HIS A 125 -7.57 -4.53 -16.45
CA HIS A 125 -6.18 -4.09 -16.28
C HIS A 125 -5.48 -4.84 -15.15
N ILE A 126 -6.16 -5.05 -14.02
CA ILE A 126 -5.68 -5.90 -12.93
C ILE A 126 -5.41 -7.31 -13.46
N ASP A 127 -6.35 -7.92 -14.17
CA ASP A 127 -6.16 -9.26 -14.74
C ASP A 127 -4.98 -9.31 -15.72
N ALA A 128 -4.82 -8.29 -16.57
CA ALA A 128 -3.68 -8.22 -17.49
C ALA A 128 -2.34 -8.19 -16.73
N VAL A 129 -2.24 -7.41 -15.66
CA VAL A 129 -1.04 -7.34 -14.81
C VAL A 129 -0.81 -8.65 -14.07
N GLN A 130 -1.83 -9.19 -13.39
CA GLN A 130 -1.72 -10.46 -12.65
C GLN A 130 -1.32 -11.62 -13.57
N ASN A 131 -1.89 -11.70 -14.77
CA ASN A 131 -1.50 -12.69 -15.78
C ASN A 131 -0.07 -12.48 -16.29
N GLY A 132 0.33 -11.23 -16.51
CA GLY A 132 1.69 -10.87 -16.93
C GLY A 132 2.74 -11.24 -15.89
N LEU A 133 2.45 -11.01 -14.61
CA LEU A 133 3.34 -11.31 -13.49
C LEU A 133 3.24 -12.77 -13.01
N GLY A 134 2.14 -13.47 -13.33
CA GLY A 134 1.88 -14.83 -12.87
C GLY A 134 1.57 -14.92 -11.37
N ARG A 135 1.04 -13.85 -10.77
CA ARG A 135 0.75 -13.78 -9.33
C ARG A 135 -0.35 -12.74 -9.05
N PRO A 136 -1.10 -12.88 -7.93
CA PRO A 136 -1.98 -11.81 -7.48
C PRO A 136 -1.16 -10.59 -7.03
N ILE A 137 -1.76 -9.41 -7.19
CA ILE A 137 -1.25 -8.13 -6.71
C ILE A 137 -2.20 -7.54 -5.66
N LEU A 138 -1.73 -6.55 -4.91
CA LEU A 138 -2.57 -5.73 -4.03
C LEU A 138 -2.92 -4.41 -4.73
N ILE A 139 -4.15 -3.94 -4.55
CA ILE A 139 -4.62 -2.67 -5.09
C ILE A 139 -4.82 -1.67 -3.95
N GLU A 140 -4.25 -0.49 -4.12
CA GLU A 140 -4.24 0.55 -3.11
C GLU A 140 -5.31 1.61 -3.32
N ASN A 141 -5.97 2.04 -2.23
CA ASN A 141 -6.85 3.21 -2.22
C ASN A 141 -6.03 4.51 -2.29
N VAL A 142 -6.54 5.51 -3.01
CA VAL A 142 -5.79 6.75 -3.25
C VAL A 142 -6.35 7.91 -2.44
N SER A 143 -5.51 8.89 -2.13
CA SER A 143 -5.96 10.22 -1.73
C SER A 143 -6.63 10.94 -2.92
N ALA A 144 -7.67 11.73 -2.63
CA ALA A 144 -8.48 12.42 -3.62
C ALA A 144 -8.70 13.88 -3.23
N TYR A 145 -8.36 14.78 -4.15
CA TYR A 145 -8.53 16.24 -4.01
C TYR A 145 -9.73 16.77 -4.80
N VAL A 146 -10.34 15.89 -5.60
CA VAL A 146 -11.53 16.17 -6.40
C VAL A 146 -12.51 15.02 -6.23
N ALA A 147 -13.79 15.34 -6.14
CA ALA A 147 -14.88 14.37 -6.26
C ALA A 147 -15.55 14.55 -7.62
N PHE A 148 -15.95 13.44 -8.25
CA PHE A 148 -16.84 13.51 -9.41
C PHE A 148 -18.29 13.36 -8.95
N ASP A 149 -19.21 14.02 -9.64
CA ASP A 149 -20.65 13.79 -9.48
C ASP A 149 -21.01 12.37 -9.94
N GLU A 150 -22.20 11.90 -9.54
CA GLU A 150 -22.79 10.63 -10.01
C GLU A 150 -21.96 9.36 -9.71
N GLN A 151 -21.25 9.35 -8.58
CA GLN A 151 -20.57 8.15 -8.09
C GLN A 151 -21.59 7.05 -7.77
N MET A 152 -21.42 5.89 -8.40
CA MET A 152 -22.30 4.74 -8.17
C MET A 152 -22.01 4.02 -6.84
N CYS A 153 -20.81 4.22 -6.29
CA CYS A 153 -20.37 3.60 -5.05
C CYS A 153 -19.22 4.39 -4.40
N THR A 154 -18.84 3.95 -3.20
CA THR A 154 -17.63 4.38 -2.48
C THR A 154 -16.37 3.72 -3.04
N GLU A 155 -15.19 4.22 -2.67
CA GLU A 155 -13.93 3.60 -3.09
C GLU A 155 -13.75 2.20 -2.47
N ALA A 156 -14.14 2.03 -1.20
CA ALA A 156 -14.11 0.72 -0.54
C ALA A 156 -15.04 -0.30 -1.21
N GLU A 157 -16.23 0.11 -1.66
CA GLU A 157 -17.14 -0.76 -2.42
C GLU A 157 -16.54 -1.15 -3.78
N MET A 158 -15.86 -0.22 -4.46
CA MET A 158 -15.14 -0.54 -5.70
C MET A 158 -14.02 -1.55 -5.46
N LEU A 159 -13.18 -1.33 -4.45
CA LEU A 159 -12.11 -2.28 -4.09
C LEU A 159 -12.68 -3.66 -3.74
N ALA A 160 -13.78 -3.71 -2.98
CA ALA A 160 -14.43 -4.98 -2.64
C ALA A 160 -14.92 -5.74 -3.89
N GLU A 161 -15.49 -5.04 -4.87
CA GLU A 161 -15.93 -5.64 -6.14
C GLU A 161 -14.74 -6.10 -6.99
N LEU A 162 -13.65 -5.32 -7.06
CA LEU A 162 -12.44 -5.69 -7.78
C LEU A 162 -11.78 -6.94 -7.19
N VAL A 163 -11.72 -7.05 -5.86
CA VAL A 163 -11.27 -8.26 -5.16
C VAL A 163 -12.12 -9.47 -5.56
N ALA A 164 -13.45 -9.32 -5.55
CA ALA A 164 -14.36 -10.42 -5.88
C ALA A 164 -14.23 -10.89 -7.34
N ARG A 165 -13.97 -9.98 -8.28
CA ARG A 165 -13.85 -10.29 -9.72
C ARG A 165 -12.49 -10.83 -10.13
N THR A 166 -11.42 -10.27 -9.59
CA THR A 166 -10.06 -10.50 -10.08
C THR A 166 -9.21 -11.35 -9.14
N GLY A 167 -9.64 -11.53 -7.89
CA GLY A 167 -8.86 -12.19 -6.85
C GLY A 167 -7.64 -11.40 -6.37
N CYS A 168 -7.52 -10.11 -6.73
CA CYS A 168 -6.51 -9.23 -6.15
C CYS A 168 -6.75 -9.06 -4.63
N GLY A 169 -5.71 -8.64 -3.92
CA GLY A 169 -5.85 -8.15 -2.56
C GLY A 169 -5.95 -6.62 -2.51
N VAL A 170 -5.99 -6.08 -1.29
CA VAL A 170 -5.98 -4.64 -1.00
C VAL A 170 -4.73 -4.30 -0.21
N LEU A 171 -4.04 -3.26 -0.63
CA LEU A 171 -3.12 -2.50 0.20
C LEU A 171 -3.93 -1.32 0.74
N LEU A 172 -4.15 -1.27 2.04
CA LEU A 172 -5.00 -0.25 2.64
C LEU A 172 -4.12 0.88 3.20
N ASP A 173 -4.03 1.99 2.47
CA ASP A 173 -3.39 3.18 2.99
C ASP A 173 -4.38 3.97 3.88
N LEU A 174 -4.05 4.03 5.17
CA LEU A 174 -4.87 4.66 6.19
C LEU A 174 -4.71 6.18 6.22
N ASN A 175 -3.58 6.69 5.72
CA ASN A 175 -3.33 8.10 5.56
C ASN A 175 -4.16 8.66 4.39
N ASN A 176 -4.19 8.00 3.23
CA ASN A 176 -5.08 8.28 2.10
C ASN A 176 -6.54 8.31 2.52
N LEU A 177 -6.96 7.31 3.30
CA LEU A 177 -8.32 7.25 3.82
C LEU A 177 -8.63 8.44 4.77
N HIS A 178 -7.66 8.84 5.59
CA HIS A 178 -7.80 10.00 6.46
C HIS A 178 -7.82 11.33 5.69
N VAL A 179 -6.94 11.50 4.70
CA VAL A 179 -6.91 12.66 3.80
C VAL A 179 -8.25 12.81 3.09
N ASN A 180 -8.83 11.70 2.60
CA ASN A 180 -10.16 11.70 1.99
C ASN A 180 -11.25 12.12 2.99
N ALA A 181 -11.17 11.70 4.25
CA ALA A 181 -12.10 12.14 5.29
C ALA A 181 -12.03 13.66 5.53
N LEU A 182 -10.82 14.23 5.53
CA LEU A 182 -10.62 15.68 5.70
C LEU A 182 -11.12 16.48 4.50
N ASN A 183 -10.81 16.03 3.28
CA ASN A 183 -11.11 16.78 2.06
C ASN A 183 -12.53 16.59 1.56
N LEU A 184 -13.06 15.37 1.64
CA LEU A 184 -14.33 14.97 1.02
C LEU A 184 -15.43 14.67 2.04
N GLY A 185 -15.14 14.72 3.34
CA GLY A 185 -16.12 14.49 4.40
C GLY A 185 -16.63 13.05 4.47
N ILE A 186 -15.87 12.08 3.94
CA ILE A 186 -16.22 10.66 4.05
C ILE A 186 -15.99 10.15 5.47
N ASP A 187 -16.70 9.10 5.87
CA ASP A 187 -16.46 8.40 7.13
C ASP A 187 -15.44 7.27 6.91
N PRO A 188 -14.20 7.41 7.42
CA PRO A 188 -13.16 6.42 7.19
C PRO A 188 -13.47 5.09 7.88
N PHE A 189 -14.16 5.08 9.03
CA PHE A 189 -14.53 3.84 9.71
C PHE A 189 -15.62 3.08 8.93
N ALA A 190 -16.53 3.81 8.28
CA ALA A 190 -17.51 3.21 7.40
C ALA A 190 -16.86 2.59 6.15
N GLU A 191 -15.83 3.22 5.57
CA GLU A 191 -15.05 2.64 4.47
C GLU A 191 -14.32 1.36 4.90
N LEU A 192 -13.65 1.36 6.06
CA LEU A 192 -13.09 0.13 6.63
C LEU A 192 -14.18 -0.94 6.74
N ALA A 193 -15.38 -0.54 7.17
CA ALA A 193 -16.50 -1.45 7.38
C ALA A 193 -17.07 -2.10 6.10
N ARG A 194 -16.81 -1.52 4.92
CA ARG A 194 -17.24 -2.04 3.62
C ARG A 194 -16.31 -3.10 3.05
N LEU A 195 -15.02 -3.06 3.39
CA LEU A 195 -14.05 -4.02 2.86
C LEU A 195 -14.24 -5.43 3.45
N PRO A 196 -14.17 -6.50 2.62
CA PRO A 196 -14.15 -7.87 3.11
C PRO A 196 -13.00 -8.14 4.08
N ARG A 197 -13.24 -8.89 5.16
CA ARG A 197 -12.23 -9.07 6.22
C ARG A 197 -10.92 -9.76 5.78
N HIS A 198 -10.95 -10.47 4.66
CA HIS A 198 -9.83 -11.27 4.17
C HIS A 198 -9.03 -10.58 3.05
N CYS A 199 -9.46 -9.41 2.56
CA CYS A 199 -8.89 -8.83 1.35
C CYS A 199 -7.63 -7.99 1.61
N VAL A 200 -7.44 -7.47 2.82
CA VAL A 200 -6.31 -6.58 3.15
C VAL A 200 -5.04 -7.41 3.38
N GLY A 201 -4.10 -7.32 2.45
CA GLY A 201 -2.81 -8.01 2.51
C GLY A 201 -1.68 -7.17 3.10
N GLU A 202 -1.82 -5.84 3.05
CA GLU A 202 -0.85 -4.86 3.53
C GLU A 202 -1.60 -3.58 3.94
N MET A 203 -1.04 -2.83 4.90
CA MET A 203 -1.55 -1.53 5.31
C MET A 203 -0.41 -0.53 5.32
N HIS A 204 -0.69 0.70 4.93
CA HIS A 204 0.28 1.79 5.01
C HIS A 204 -0.18 2.84 6.03
N VAL A 205 0.81 3.42 6.71
CA VAL A 205 0.63 4.62 7.54
C VAL A 205 1.69 5.64 7.17
N ALA A 206 1.24 6.87 7.00
CA ALA A 206 2.06 8.03 6.73
C ALA A 206 1.46 9.25 7.43
N GLY A 207 2.01 10.43 7.13
CA GLY A 207 1.39 11.70 7.49
C GLY A 207 1.34 12.62 6.30
N PHE A 208 0.44 13.60 6.38
CA PHE A 208 0.08 14.52 5.32
C PHE A 208 0.45 15.97 5.70
N GLU A 209 0.40 16.88 4.73
CA GLU A 209 0.64 18.31 4.94
C GLU A 209 -0.58 19.12 4.52
N TRP A 210 -0.75 20.32 5.09
CA TRP A 210 -1.82 21.24 4.69
C TRP A 210 -1.31 22.19 3.60
N LEU A 211 -2.07 22.29 2.52
CA LEU A 211 -1.97 23.38 1.55
C LEU A 211 -3.26 24.18 1.60
N ASP A 212 -3.20 25.37 2.21
CA ASP A 212 -4.37 26.17 2.56
C ASP A 212 -5.38 25.35 3.40
N ASP A 213 -6.56 25.07 2.85
CA ASP A 213 -7.63 24.30 3.47
C ASP A 213 -7.73 22.84 2.97
N VAL A 214 -6.77 22.40 2.16
CA VAL A 214 -6.73 21.06 1.58
C VAL A 214 -5.60 20.24 2.23
N ALA A 215 -5.93 19.05 2.72
CA ALA A 215 -4.95 18.06 3.15
C ALA A 215 -4.31 17.41 1.93
N ILE A 216 -2.98 17.48 1.82
CA ILE A 216 -2.19 16.94 0.70
C ILE A 216 -1.37 15.76 1.17
N ASP A 217 -1.49 14.68 0.43
CA ASP A 217 -0.82 13.43 0.68
C ASP A 217 0.63 13.45 0.20
N THR A 218 1.50 14.14 0.94
CA THR A 218 2.93 14.25 0.60
C THR A 218 3.78 13.12 1.19
N HIS A 219 3.23 12.36 2.13
CA HIS A 219 3.98 11.45 3.00
C HIS A 219 5.20 12.13 3.65
N GLY A 220 5.12 13.44 3.90
CA GLY A 220 6.23 14.28 4.37
C GLY A 220 6.22 14.58 5.87
N ALA A 221 5.14 14.23 6.57
CA ALA A 221 4.96 14.54 7.99
C ALA A 221 4.80 13.29 8.88
N PRO A 222 5.16 13.35 10.17
CA PRO A 222 4.93 12.25 11.11
C PRO A 222 3.48 11.73 11.08
N VAL A 223 3.30 10.43 11.33
CA VAL A 223 1.97 9.82 11.38
C VAL A 223 1.08 10.52 12.43
N SER A 224 -0.14 10.88 12.05
CA SER A 224 -1.06 11.60 12.92
C SER A 224 -1.81 10.66 13.89
N GLU A 225 -2.30 11.21 15.01
CA GLU A 225 -3.14 10.45 15.97
C GLU A 225 -4.41 9.88 15.33
N ALA A 226 -4.96 10.54 14.32
CA ALA A 226 -6.13 10.05 13.60
C ALA A 226 -5.79 8.82 12.74
N VAL A 227 -4.65 8.85 12.02
CA VAL A 227 -4.15 7.69 11.26
C VAL A 227 -3.79 6.55 12.20
N TRP A 228 -3.21 6.86 13.37
CA TRP A 228 -3.02 5.85 14.40
C TRP A 228 -4.36 5.23 14.83
N THR A 229 -5.36 6.04 15.15
CA THR A 229 -6.68 5.50 15.54
C THR A 229 -7.29 4.60 14.45
N LEU A 230 -7.13 4.97 13.17
CA LEU A 230 -7.55 4.15 12.04
C LEU A 230 -6.78 2.83 11.96
N LEU A 231 -5.47 2.83 12.22
CA LEU A 231 -4.67 1.61 12.24
C LEU A 231 -5.14 0.64 13.32
N ASP A 232 -5.46 1.12 14.53
CA ASP A 232 -5.98 0.23 15.58
C ASP A 232 -7.31 -0.42 15.15
N ALA A 233 -8.21 0.37 14.56
CA ALA A 233 -9.49 -0.14 14.05
C ALA A 233 -9.32 -1.10 12.87
N ALA A 234 -8.38 -0.83 11.97
CA ALA A 234 -8.06 -1.71 10.84
C ALA A 234 -7.49 -3.05 11.34
N ILE A 235 -6.53 -3.04 12.27
CA ILE A 235 -5.97 -4.28 12.84
C ILE A 235 -7.05 -5.07 13.60
N GLU A 236 -7.95 -4.41 14.34
CA GLU A 236 -9.07 -5.09 15.00
C GLU A 236 -10.00 -5.78 13.98
N ARG A 237 -10.23 -5.13 12.84
CA ARG A 237 -11.15 -5.63 11.81
C ARG A 237 -10.57 -6.78 10.99
N PHE A 238 -9.36 -6.59 10.46
CA PHE A 238 -8.72 -7.46 9.46
C PHE A 238 -7.74 -8.46 10.10
N GLY A 239 -7.36 -8.23 11.35
CA GLY A 239 -6.38 -9.03 12.07
C GLY A 239 -4.94 -8.55 11.86
N PRO A 240 -3.95 -9.30 12.38
CA PRO A 240 -2.54 -8.97 12.20
C PRO A 240 -2.12 -9.05 10.73
N THR A 241 -1.90 -7.88 10.11
CA THR A 241 -1.44 -7.71 8.72
C THR A 241 -0.07 -7.00 8.71
N ALA A 242 0.66 -7.08 7.60
CA ALA A 242 1.85 -6.26 7.40
C ALA A 242 1.49 -4.77 7.42
N VAL A 243 2.23 -3.95 8.15
CA VAL A 243 2.02 -2.50 8.21
C VAL A 243 3.30 -1.76 7.87
N LEU A 244 3.28 -0.91 6.86
CA LEU A 244 4.41 -0.09 6.44
C LEU A 244 4.32 1.31 7.05
N LEU A 245 5.44 1.82 7.57
CA LEU A 245 5.62 3.26 7.73
C LEU A 245 6.15 3.85 6.42
N GLU A 246 5.41 4.78 5.83
CA GLU A 246 5.79 5.45 4.60
C GLU A 246 6.26 6.90 4.81
N ARG A 247 7.32 7.27 4.08
CA ARG A 247 7.96 8.58 4.11
C ARG A 247 8.60 8.88 2.75
N ASP A 248 7.92 9.65 1.90
CA ASP A 248 8.40 9.96 0.54
C ASP A 248 9.09 11.31 0.41
N THR A 249 8.50 12.33 1.03
CA THR A 249 9.04 13.68 1.03
C THR A 249 9.59 14.03 2.41
N ASN A 250 10.34 15.14 2.48
CA ASN A 250 10.97 15.61 3.72
C ASN A 250 11.73 14.50 4.48
N LEU A 251 12.38 13.60 3.73
CA LEU A 251 12.98 12.37 4.25
C LEU A 251 14.02 12.69 5.35
N PRO A 252 13.75 12.33 6.61
CA PRO A 252 14.68 12.64 7.69
C PRO A 252 15.89 11.71 7.65
N PRO A 253 16.95 11.98 8.44
CA PRO A 253 18.03 11.02 8.64
C PRO A 253 17.49 9.67 9.09
N LEU A 254 18.12 8.57 8.64
CA LEU A 254 17.65 7.20 8.90
C LEU A 254 17.40 6.93 10.39
N ASP A 255 18.27 7.39 11.29
CA ASP A 255 18.08 7.21 12.74
C ASP A 255 16.81 7.87 13.28
N ALA A 256 16.37 8.98 12.69
CA ALA A 256 15.11 9.62 13.05
C ALA A 256 13.92 8.83 12.54
N LEU A 257 14.00 8.33 11.30
CA LEU A 257 12.96 7.48 10.73
C LEU A 257 12.84 6.14 11.49
N LEU A 258 13.95 5.56 11.93
CA LEU A 258 13.97 4.34 12.74
C LEU A 258 13.32 4.54 14.13
N ARG A 259 13.33 5.75 14.68
CA ARG A 259 12.59 6.06 15.91
C ARG A 259 11.09 6.13 15.69
N GLU A 260 10.64 6.59 14.53
CA GLU A 260 9.22 6.57 14.16
C GLU A 260 8.77 5.13 13.85
N TYR A 261 9.60 4.36 13.12
CA TYR A 261 9.38 2.93 12.91
C TYR A 261 9.24 2.14 14.22
N ALA A 262 10.05 2.44 15.24
CA ALA A 262 9.95 1.76 16.54
C ALA A 262 8.58 1.95 17.21
N GLN A 263 7.93 3.11 17.00
CA GLN A 263 6.57 3.36 17.50
C GLN A 263 5.54 2.49 16.77
N LEU A 264 5.66 2.38 15.45
CA LEU A 264 4.83 1.48 14.65
C LEU A 264 5.02 0.02 15.10
N GLU A 265 6.28 -0.41 15.26
CA GLU A 265 6.61 -1.78 15.66
C GLU A 265 6.01 -2.14 17.02
N GLU A 266 6.18 -1.29 18.04
CA GLU A 266 5.59 -1.48 19.36
C GLU A 266 4.06 -1.64 19.27
N ARG A 267 3.42 -0.80 18.45
CA ARG A 267 1.96 -0.77 18.30
C ARG A 267 1.42 -2.02 17.61
N VAL A 268 2.05 -2.43 16.50
CA VAL A 268 1.68 -3.65 15.77
C VAL A 268 1.90 -4.90 16.62
N LEU A 269 3.02 -4.98 17.35
CA LEU A 269 3.29 -6.08 18.28
C LEU A 269 2.26 -6.14 19.42
N SER A 270 1.89 -4.98 19.97
CA SER A 270 0.87 -4.88 21.01
C SER A 270 -0.49 -5.34 20.51
N ALA A 271 -0.89 -4.93 19.29
CA ALA A 271 -2.13 -5.36 18.68
C ALA A 271 -2.17 -6.87 18.39
N ALA A 272 -1.07 -7.43 17.88
CA ALA A 272 -0.95 -8.87 17.65
C ALA A 272 -1.03 -9.68 18.97
N ALA A 273 -0.40 -9.19 20.05
CA ALA A 273 -0.49 -9.81 21.37
C ALA A 273 -1.93 -9.81 21.90
N ARG A 274 -2.65 -8.69 21.79
CA ARG A 274 -4.08 -8.59 22.17
C ARG A 274 -4.94 -9.58 21.39
N ALA A 275 -4.76 -9.66 20.07
CA ALA A 275 -5.51 -10.60 19.23
C ALA A 275 -5.27 -12.06 19.63
N ARG A 276 -4.01 -12.43 19.93
CA ARG A 276 -3.66 -13.78 20.40
C ARG A 276 -4.31 -14.11 21.75
N MET A 277 -4.31 -13.17 22.69
CA MET A 277 -4.96 -13.37 24.00
C MET A 277 -6.48 -13.53 23.87
N ALA A 278 -7.13 -12.72 23.02
CA ALA A 278 -8.56 -12.85 22.76
C ALA A 278 -8.92 -14.23 22.19
N ASN A 279 -8.13 -14.73 21.24
CA ASN A 279 -8.35 -16.06 20.64
C ASN A 279 -8.18 -17.20 21.66
N LEU A 280 -7.21 -17.11 22.56
CA LEU A 280 -7.02 -18.08 23.63
C LEU A 280 -8.20 -18.09 24.60
N ALA A 281 -8.70 -16.92 24.99
CA ALA A 281 -9.86 -16.80 25.88
C ALA A 281 -11.14 -17.40 25.25
N VAL A 282 -11.34 -17.21 23.94
CA VAL A 282 -12.47 -17.82 23.21
C VAL A 282 -12.33 -19.35 23.14
N ALA A 283 -11.13 -19.87 22.91
CA ALA A 283 -10.87 -21.31 22.87
C ALA A 283 -11.09 -21.99 24.25
N GLU A 284 -10.72 -21.31 25.34
CA GLU A 284 -10.98 -21.79 26.72
C GLU A 284 -12.46 -21.71 27.12
N ALA A 285 -13.24 -20.82 26.49
CA ALA A 285 -14.67 -20.65 26.75
C ALA A 285 -15.59 -21.55 25.89
N ALA A 286 -15.04 -22.29 24.92
CA ALA A 286 -15.82 -23.21 24.09
C ALA A 286 -16.21 -24.48 24.89
N PRO A 287 -17.50 -24.80 25.06
CA PRO A 287 -17.91 -26.00 25.78
C PRO A 287 -17.53 -27.26 24.99
N CYS A 288 -17.04 -28.27 25.72
CA CYS A 288 -16.64 -29.60 25.25
C CYS A 288 -17.82 -30.38 24.64
#